data_AF-A0A0W1AM70-F1
#
_entry.id   AF-A0A0W1AM70-F1
#
_cell.length_a   1.000
_cell.length_b   1.000
_cell.length_c   1.000
_cell.angle_alpha   90.00
_cell.angle_beta   90.00
_cell.angle_gamma   90.00
#
_symmetry.space_group_name_H-M   'P 1'
#
loop_
_entity.id
_entity.type
_entity.pdbx_description
1 polymer ?
#
loop_
_entity_poly.entity_id
_entity_poly.type
_entity_poly.pdbx_seq_one_letter_code
_entity_poly.pdbx_strand_id
1 'polypeptide(L)'
;MPLQWVDIAIVSVIALSVLTGLFRGFVKELVALCVWILAIWLGFHYSQSLDPWLSAYVEEKSIRTAIAFIIILFGTLLAGGIVNAFLSFILKRAGLSGTDRTLGMGFGFLRGVFIVALIMVAVKMTSLPYQEYSQKSKLYARFDPVVDLLYSHLPEFIKQVKAVDQTENIIDTVPAT
;
A
#
# COMPACT_ATOMS: atom_id res chain seq x y z
N MET A 1 -33.32 5.03 -8.89
CA MET A 1 -32.26 6.04 -8.63
C MET A 1 -31.04 5.62 -9.45
N PRO A 2 -30.49 6.51 -10.30
CA PRO A 2 -29.42 6.15 -11.23
C PRO A 2 -28.12 5.82 -10.48
N LEU A 3 -27.34 4.87 -11.01
CA LEU A 3 -25.98 4.57 -10.57
C LEU A 3 -25.16 5.86 -10.57
N GLN A 4 -24.59 6.21 -9.42
CA GLN A 4 -23.71 7.37 -9.36
C GLN A 4 -22.33 7.00 -9.92
N TRP A 5 -21.60 7.99 -10.42
CA TRP A 5 -20.23 7.80 -10.91
C TRP A 5 -19.31 7.18 -9.83
N VAL A 6 -19.58 7.46 -8.55
CA VAL A 6 -18.89 6.88 -7.39
C VAL A 6 -19.14 5.37 -7.30
N ASP A 7 -20.38 4.92 -7.48
CA ASP A 7 -20.71 3.49 -7.47
C ASP A 7 -19.98 2.76 -8.62
N ILE A 8 -19.94 3.38 -9.81
CA ILE A 8 -19.24 2.83 -10.97
C ILE A 8 -17.73 2.73 -10.66
N ALA A 9 -17.12 3.77 -10.09
CA ALA A 9 -15.71 3.75 -9.72
C ALA A 9 -15.38 2.64 -8.71
N ILE A 10 -16.21 2.49 -7.66
CA ILE A 10 -16.05 1.44 -6.64
C ILE A 10 -16.10 0.05 -7.30
N VAL A 11 -17.13 -0.20 -8.11
CA VAL A 11 -17.31 -1.49 -8.78
C VAL A 11 -16.15 -1.75 -9.75
N SER A 12 -15.69 -0.74 -10.49
CA SER A 12 -14.54 -0.88 -11.39
C SER A 12 -13.26 -1.25 -10.64
N VAL A 13 -12.95 -0.59 -9.52
CA VAL A 13 -11.75 -0.90 -8.73
C VAL A 13 -11.81 -2.34 -8.19
N ILE A 14 -12.95 -2.75 -7.62
CA ILE A 14 -13.12 -4.10 -7.10
C ILE A 14 -13.04 -5.12 -8.23
N ALA A 15 -13.73 -4.89 -9.36
CA ALA A 15 -13.71 -5.78 -10.51
C ALA A 15 -12.31 -5.94 -11.08
N LEU A 16 -11.54 -4.85 -11.23
CA LEU A 16 -10.15 -4.91 -11.67
C LEU A 16 -9.29 -5.69 -10.67
N SER A 17 -9.47 -5.48 -9.37
CA SER A 17 -8.73 -6.20 -8.33
C SER A 17 -9.03 -7.70 -8.36
N VAL A 18 -10.30 -8.09 -8.45
CA VAL A 18 -10.73 -9.49 -8.62
C VAL A 18 -10.16 -10.10 -9.89
N LEU A 19 -10.17 -9.36 -11.01
CA LEU A 19 -9.64 -9.82 -12.28
C LEU A 19 -8.12 -10.01 -12.21
N THR A 20 -7.40 -9.11 -11.55
CA THR A 20 -5.95 -9.27 -11.33
C THR A 20 -5.65 -10.49 -10.47
N GLY A 21 -6.44 -10.75 -9.42
CA GLY A 21 -6.30 -11.91 -8.57
C GLY A 21 -6.63 -13.22 -9.29
N LEU A 22 -7.63 -13.22 -10.17
CA LEU A 22 -7.95 -14.36 -11.05
C LEU A 22 -6.80 -14.69 -12.01
N PHE A 23 -6.16 -13.68 -12.58
CA PHE A 23 -5.07 -13.89 -13.55
C PHE A 23 -3.72 -14.20 -12.90
N ARG A 24 -3.38 -13.54 -11.78
CA ARG A 24 -2.13 -13.78 -11.06
C ARG A 24 -2.18 -15.04 -10.18
N GLY A 25 -3.30 -15.29 -9.52
CA GLY A 25 -3.45 -16.33 -8.51
C GLY A 25 -3.10 -15.85 -7.09
N PHE A 26 -3.73 -16.45 -6.08
CA PHE A 26 -3.60 -16.08 -4.67
C PHE A 26 -2.16 -16.14 -4.17
N VAL A 27 -1.47 -17.25 -4.44
CA VAL A 27 -0.12 -17.48 -3.91
C VAL A 27 0.84 -16.41 -4.38
N LYS A 28 0.71 -15.99 -5.65
CA LYS A 28 1.56 -14.93 -6.20
C LYS A 28 1.29 -13.57 -5.57
N GLU A 29 0.03 -13.28 -5.28
CA GLU A 29 -0.33 -12.04 -4.60
C GLU A 29 0.15 -12.04 -3.15
N LEU A 30 0.01 -13.16 -2.44
CA LEU A 30 0.51 -13.30 -1.07
C LEU A 30 2.03 -13.16 -1.01
N VAL A 31 2.76 -13.84 -1.89
CA VAL A 31 4.23 -13.74 -1.97
C VAL A 31 4.64 -12.33 -2.31
N ALA A 32 3.97 -11.67 -3.27
CA ALA A 32 4.27 -10.29 -3.60
C ALA A 32 4.09 -9.35 -2.39
N LEU A 33 3.04 -9.53 -1.59
CA LEU A 33 2.85 -8.74 -0.37
C LEU A 33 3.92 -9.02 0.69
N CYS A 34 4.26 -10.30 0.93
CA CYS A 34 5.34 -10.65 1.84
C CYS A 34 6.67 -10.05 1.39
N VAL A 35 6.97 -10.10 0.09
CA VAL A 35 8.18 -9.50 -0.49
C VAL A 35 8.19 -7.99 -0.33
N TRP A 36 7.05 -7.30 -0.51
CA TRP A 36 6.95 -5.86 -0.26
C TRP A 36 7.22 -5.50 1.21
N ILE A 37 6.61 -6.23 2.14
CA ILE A 37 6.83 -6.04 3.59
C ILE A 37 8.29 -6.27 3.94
N LEU A 38 8.88 -7.37 3.44
CA LEU A 38 10.29 -7.69 3.65
C LEU A 38 11.21 -6.63 3.02
N ALA A 39 10.91 -6.14 1.82
CA ALA A 39 11.72 -5.12 1.15
C ALA A 39 11.73 -3.80 1.94
N ILE A 40 10.57 -3.38 2.46
CA ILE A 40 10.46 -2.19 3.30
C ILE A 40 11.21 -2.40 4.62
N TRP A 41 11.02 -3.56 5.27
CA TRP A 41 11.69 -3.89 6.52
C TRP A 41 13.23 -3.92 6.36
N LEU A 42 13.72 -4.59 5.31
CA LEU A 42 15.14 -4.62 4.98
C LEU A 42 15.67 -3.22 4.66
N GLY A 43 14.91 -2.42 3.89
CA GLY A 43 15.29 -1.05 3.57
C GLY A 43 15.47 -0.21 4.83
N PHE A 44 14.52 -0.26 5.77
CA PHE A 44 14.63 0.50 7.02
C PHE A 44 15.78 0.00 7.91
N HIS A 45 16.02 -1.31 7.96
CA HIS A 45 17.02 -1.86 8.88
C HIS A 45 18.45 -1.80 8.33
N TYR A 46 18.64 -1.95 7.02
CA TYR A 46 19.95 -2.09 6.38
C TYR A 46 20.37 -0.90 5.53
N SER A 47 19.53 0.13 5.34
CA SER A 47 19.90 1.34 4.57
C SER A 47 21.17 2.01 5.11
N GLN A 48 21.33 2.08 6.43
CA GLN A 48 22.53 2.67 7.05
C GLN A 48 23.80 1.86 6.81
N SER A 49 23.70 0.53 6.61
CA SER A 49 24.86 -0.32 6.36
C SER A 49 25.52 -0.05 5.00
N LEU A 50 24.80 0.55 4.06
CA LEU A 50 25.31 0.96 2.74
C LEU A 50 25.91 2.37 2.74
N ASP A 51 25.78 3.14 3.83
CA ASP A 51 26.30 4.50 3.91
C ASP A 51 27.81 4.61 3.57
N PRO A 52 28.71 3.72 4.04
CA PRO A 52 30.14 3.82 3.70
C PRO A 52 30.45 3.60 2.22
N TRP A 53 29.56 2.89 1.51
CA TRP A 53 29.74 2.57 0.09
C TRP A 53 29.27 3.72 -0.80
N LEU A 54 28.31 4.50 -0.32
CA LEU A 54 27.76 5.65 -1.05
C LEU A 54 28.41 6.98 -0.65
N SER A 55 29.18 7.04 0.44
CA SER A 55 29.81 8.28 0.90
C SER A 55 30.79 8.88 -0.11
N ALA A 56 31.33 8.05 -1.02
CA ALA A 56 32.18 8.52 -2.12
C ALA A 56 31.40 9.19 -3.27
N TYR A 57 30.08 9.02 -3.33
CA TYR A 57 29.24 9.51 -4.43
C TYR A 57 28.23 10.58 -3.99
N VAL A 58 27.80 10.54 -2.73
CA VAL A 58 26.79 11.46 -2.17
C VAL A 58 27.23 11.94 -0.80
N GLU A 59 27.48 13.25 -0.71
CA GLU A 59 27.92 13.92 0.52
C GLU A 59 26.80 13.96 1.56
N GLU A 60 25.60 14.36 1.12
CA GLU A 60 24.43 14.55 1.99
C GLU A 60 23.91 13.23 2.57
N LYS A 61 23.95 13.11 3.90
CA LYS A 61 23.59 11.86 4.60
C LYS A 61 22.14 11.45 4.36
N SER A 62 21.21 12.40 4.37
CA SER A 62 19.78 12.12 4.17
C SER A 62 19.51 11.51 2.79
N ILE A 63 20.10 12.10 1.74
CA ILE A 63 19.97 11.62 0.35
C ILE A 63 20.62 10.24 0.21
N ARG A 64 21.80 10.04 0.83
CA ARG A 64 22.50 8.76 0.81
C ARG A 64 21.67 7.62 1.41
N THR A 65 21.09 7.82 2.59
CA THR A 65 20.25 6.81 3.24
C THR A 65 18.99 6.52 2.41
N ALA A 66 18.41 7.54 1.77
CA ALA A 66 17.27 7.35 0.85
C ALA A 66 17.64 6.51 -0.38
N ILE A 67 18.80 6.76 -1.00
CA ILE A 67 19.29 5.95 -2.14
C ILE A 67 19.57 4.52 -1.69
N ALA A 68 20.21 4.32 -0.54
CA ALA A 68 20.47 2.99 0.02
C ALA A 68 19.17 2.21 0.27
N PHE A 69 18.15 2.86 0.83
CA PHE A 69 16.82 2.28 0.99
C PHE A 69 16.23 1.84 -0.35
N ILE A 70 16.29 2.70 -1.37
CA ILE A 70 15.81 2.39 -2.72
C ILE A 70 16.56 1.18 -3.31
N ILE A 71 17.89 1.15 -3.20
CA ILE A 71 18.69 0.03 -3.71
C ILE A 71 18.28 -1.30 -3.06
N ILE A 72 18.18 -1.34 -1.72
CA ILE A 72 17.76 -2.55 -1.01
C ILE A 72 16.34 -2.94 -1.39
N LEU A 73 15.42 -1.97 -1.45
CA LEU A 73 14.03 -2.21 -1.79
C LEU A 73 13.93 -2.83 -3.19
N PHE A 74 14.53 -2.22 -4.21
CA PHE A 74 14.51 -2.75 -5.57
C PHE A 74 15.23 -4.11 -5.69
N GLY A 75 16.38 -4.27 -5.02
CA GLY A 75 17.09 -5.55 -4.99
C GLY A 75 16.25 -6.68 -4.39
N THR A 76 15.54 -6.40 -3.30
CA THR A 76 14.65 -7.36 -2.63
C THR A 76 13.42 -7.66 -3.49
N LEU A 77 12.80 -6.64 -4.09
CA LEU A 77 11.66 -6.83 -5.01
C LEU A 77 12.04 -7.69 -6.22
N LEU A 78 13.24 -7.47 -6.78
CA LEU A 78 13.74 -8.26 -7.90
C LEU A 78 13.97 -9.72 -7.50
N ALA A 79 14.63 -9.95 -6.38
CA ALA A 79 14.85 -11.30 -5.83
C ALA A 79 13.52 -12.00 -5.53
N GLY A 80 12.58 -11.32 -4.88
CA GLY A 80 11.24 -11.85 -4.61
C GLY A 80 10.43 -12.12 -5.87
N GLY A 81 10.61 -11.33 -6.93
CA GLY A 81 10.03 -11.58 -8.26
C GLY A 81 10.53 -12.89 -8.87
N ILE A 82 11.81 -13.22 -8.71
CA ILE A 82 12.39 -14.50 -9.15
C ILE A 82 11.76 -15.65 -8.34
N VAL A 83 11.72 -15.54 -7.01
CA VAL A 83 11.07 -16.56 -6.15
C VAL A 83 9.62 -16.79 -6.56
N ASN A 84 8.87 -15.72 -6.84
CA ASN A 84 7.49 -15.81 -7.30
C ASN A 84 7.36 -16.54 -8.65
N ALA A 85 8.31 -16.32 -9.57
CA ALA A 85 8.34 -17.03 -10.85
C ALA A 85 8.59 -18.53 -10.66
N PHE A 86 9.52 -18.91 -9.77
CA PHE A 86 9.77 -20.31 -9.41
C PHE A 86 8.53 -20.96 -8.79
N LEU A 87 7.88 -20.28 -7.84
CA LEU A 87 6.67 -20.79 -7.21
C LEU A 87 5.54 -20.97 -8.21
N SER A 88 5.40 -20.04 -9.17
CA SER A 88 4.45 -20.21 -10.27
C SER A 88 4.72 -21.46 -11.11
N PHE A 89 5.97 -21.86 -11.29
CA PHE A 89 6.31 -23.07 -12.03
C PHE A 89 5.89 -24.32 -11.25
N ILE A 90 6.14 -24.33 -9.94
CA ILE A 90 5.77 -25.42 -9.03
C ILE A 90 4.24 -25.62 -9.01
N LEU A 91 3.47 -24.54 -8.85
CA LEU A 91 2.00 -24.60 -8.81
C LEU A 91 1.39 -25.12 -10.12
N LYS A 92 1.99 -24.74 -11.25
CA LYS A 92 1.59 -25.27 -12.57
C LYS A 92 1.86 -26.76 -12.69
N ARG A 93 3.02 -27.23 -12.21
CA ARG A 93 3.39 -28.66 -12.21
C ARG A 93 2.53 -29.49 -11.26
N ALA A 94 2.14 -28.92 -10.13
CA ALA A 94 1.27 -29.57 -9.15
C ALA A 94 -0.21 -29.65 -9.59
N GLY A 95 -0.60 -29.04 -10.72
CA GLY A 95 -1.99 -28.98 -11.18
C GLY A 95 -2.89 -28.06 -10.36
N LEU A 96 -2.34 -27.35 -9.36
CA LEU A 96 -3.09 -26.50 -8.44
C LEU A 96 -3.41 -25.11 -8.99
N SER A 97 -3.05 -24.82 -10.25
CA SER A 97 -3.27 -23.50 -10.87
C SER A 97 -4.75 -23.12 -10.98
N GLY A 98 -5.68 -24.07 -10.97
CA GLY A 98 -7.12 -23.78 -10.96
C GLY A 98 -7.56 -23.21 -9.61
N THR A 99 -7.29 -23.95 -8.53
CA THR A 99 -7.63 -23.56 -7.15
C THR A 99 -6.89 -22.28 -6.71
N ASP A 100 -5.63 -22.11 -7.11
CA ASP A 100 -4.87 -20.89 -6.84
C ASP A 100 -5.54 -19.63 -7.43
N ARG A 101 -6.12 -19.74 -8.63
CA ARG A 101 -6.83 -18.64 -9.29
C ARG A 101 -8.18 -18.34 -8.66
N THR A 102 -8.91 -19.35 -8.19
CA THR A 102 -10.20 -19.14 -7.51
C THR A 102 -10.01 -18.49 -6.14
N LEU A 103 -8.99 -18.93 -5.39
CA LEU A 103 -8.57 -18.22 -4.17
C LEU A 103 -8.10 -16.80 -4.48
N GLY A 104 -7.42 -16.61 -5.62
CA GLY A 104 -6.99 -15.31 -6.10
C GLY A 104 -8.16 -14.34 -6.36
N MET A 105 -9.31 -14.83 -6.84
CA MET A 105 -10.51 -14.00 -6.95
C MET A 105 -10.98 -13.48 -5.58
N GLY A 106 -11.05 -14.35 -4.57
CA GLY A 106 -11.46 -13.98 -3.22
C GLY A 106 -10.50 -12.98 -2.57
N PHE A 107 -9.20 -13.21 -2.75
CA PHE A 107 -8.17 -12.29 -2.29
C PHE A 107 -8.22 -10.94 -3.02
N GLY A 108 -8.38 -10.95 -4.35
CA GLY A 108 -8.57 -9.77 -5.17
C GLY A 108 -9.81 -8.98 -4.76
N PHE A 109 -10.90 -9.65 -4.39
CA PHE A 109 -12.09 -8.99 -3.84
C PHE A 109 -11.78 -8.27 -2.53
N LEU A 110 -11.17 -8.97 -1.56
CA LEU A 110 -10.81 -8.41 -0.26
C LEU A 110 -9.87 -7.21 -0.42
N ARG A 111 -8.86 -7.33 -1.29
CA ARG A 111 -7.93 -6.25 -1.64
C ARG A 111 -8.65 -5.07 -2.29
N GLY A 112 -9.59 -5.32 -3.20
CA GLY A 112 -10.37 -4.28 -3.86
C GLY A 112 -11.22 -3.49 -2.87
N VAL A 113 -11.89 -4.19 -1.95
CA VAL A 113 -12.62 -3.58 -0.83
C VAL A 113 -11.69 -2.74 0.04
N PHE A 114 -10.51 -3.28 0.40
CA PHE A 114 -9.54 -2.56 1.21
C PHE A 114 -9.04 -1.27 0.53
N ILE A 115 -8.72 -1.33 -0.77
CA ILE A 115 -8.29 -0.16 -1.55
C ILE A 115 -9.40 0.90 -1.61
N VAL A 116 -10.64 0.50 -1.87
CA VAL A 116 -11.79 1.42 -1.89
C VAL A 116 -11.97 2.08 -0.53
N ALA A 117 -11.89 1.32 0.56
CA ALA A 117 -12.01 1.86 1.92
C ALA A 117 -10.91 2.89 2.21
N LEU A 118 -9.66 2.62 1.82
CA LEU A 118 -8.54 3.56 1.92
C LEU A 118 -8.81 4.87 1.14
N ILE A 119 -9.33 4.76 -0.09
CA ILE A 119 -9.67 5.93 -0.90
C ILE A 119 -10.79 6.74 -0.22
N MET A 120 -11.83 6.09 0.29
CA MET A 120 -12.92 6.77 0.99
C MET A 120 -12.44 7.47 2.26
N VAL A 121 -11.54 6.85 3.02
CA VAL A 121 -10.90 7.48 4.19
C VAL A 121 -10.08 8.71 3.76
N ALA A 122 -9.30 8.62 2.69
CA ALA A 122 -8.55 9.76 2.16
C ALA A 122 -9.47 10.90 1.71
N VAL A 123 -10.60 10.58 1.08
CA VAL A 123 -11.65 11.55 0.70
C VAL A 123 -12.31 12.18 1.93
N LYS A 124 -12.59 11.39 2.99
CA LYS A 124 -13.11 11.89 4.28
C LYS A 124 -12.12 12.85 4.97
N MET A 125 -10.83 12.68 4.73
CA MET A 125 -9.77 13.57 5.23
C MET A 125 -9.59 14.85 4.42
N THR A 126 -10.14 14.92 3.21
CA THR A 126 -10.12 16.12 2.39
C THR A 126 -11.38 16.96 2.63
N SER A 127 -11.33 18.24 2.28
CA SER A 127 -12.46 19.19 2.38
C SER A 127 -13.59 18.94 1.37
N LEU A 128 -13.68 17.73 0.81
CA LEU A 128 -14.75 17.31 -0.09
C LEU A 128 -16.05 17.07 0.72
N PRO A 129 -17.24 17.39 0.18
CA PRO A 129 -18.51 17.23 0.87
C PRO A 129 -18.89 15.73 1.00
N TYR A 130 -18.24 15.02 1.92
CA TYR A 130 -18.43 13.60 2.24
C TYR A 130 -19.90 13.24 2.50
N GLN A 131 -20.64 14.13 3.17
CA GLN A 131 -22.05 13.93 3.52
C GLN A 131 -22.99 13.87 2.29
N GLU A 132 -22.68 14.58 1.20
CA GLU A 132 -23.50 14.51 -0.03
C GLU A 132 -23.32 13.19 -0.80
N TYR A 133 -22.13 12.58 -0.74
CA TYR A 133 -21.84 11.32 -1.43
C TYR A 133 -22.35 10.11 -0.64
N SER A 134 -22.23 10.11 0.69
CA SER A 134 -22.75 9.05 1.56
C SER A 134 -24.28 8.92 1.45
N GLN A 135 -25.02 10.03 1.32
CA GLN A 135 -26.48 9.98 1.18
C GLN A 135 -26.98 9.51 -0.20
N LYS A 136 -26.17 9.67 -1.25
CA LYS A 136 -26.59 9.38 -2.62
C LYS A 136 -26.11 8.01 -3.15
N SER A 137 -25.06 7.42 -2.56
CA SER A 137 -24.50 6.12 -2.99
C SER A 137 -24.75 4.99 -1.97
N LYS A 138 -25.48 3.94 -2.39
CA LYS A 138 -25.76 2.76 -1.54
C LYS A 138 -24.50 1.96 -1.20
N LEU A 139 -23.53 1.89 -2.13
CA LEU A 139 -22.26 1.20 -1.89
C LEU A 139 -21.42 1.95 -0.86
N TYR A 140 -21.44 3.28 -0.89
CA TYR A 140 -20.72 4.12 0.06
C TYR A 140 -21.16 3.84 1.51
N ALA A 141 -22.49 3.86 1.76
CA ALA A 141 -23.05 3.54 3.07
C ALA A 141 -22.74 2.12 3.57
N ARG A 142 -22.46 1.17 2.66
CA ARG A 142 -22.05 -0.20 3.05
C ARG A 142 -20.58 -0.27 3.48
N PHE A 143 -19.76 0.64 2.98
CA PHE A 143 -18.34 0.75 3.34
C PHE A 143 -18.10 1.57 4.60
N ASP A 144 -19.06 2.40 5.04
CA ASP A 144 -18.97 3.22 6.26
C ASP A 144 -18.43 2.46 7.50
N PRO A 145 -18.90 1.26 7.88
CA PRO A 145 -18.32 0.55 9.04
C PRO A 145 -16.84 0.17 8.86
N VAL A 146 -16.40 -0.14 7.63
CA VAL A 146 -14.99 -0.45 7.33
C VAL A 146 -14.15 0.83 7.33
N VAL A 147 -14.70 1.92 6.79
CA VAL A 147 -14.09 3.24 6.76
C VAL A 147 -13.92 3.79 8.18
N ASP A 148 -14.93 3.66 9.03
CA ASP A 148 -14.88 4.11 10.43
C ASP A 148 -13.94 3.27 11.26
N LEU A 149 -13.89 1.94 11.04
CA LEU A 149 -12.88 1.08 11.65
C LEU A 149 -11.47 1.58 11.31
N LEU A 150 -11.16 1.77 10.01
CA LEU A 150 -9.85 2.27 9.57
C LEU A 150 -9.56 3.66 10.12
N TYR A 151 -10.57 4.54 10.12
CA TYR A 151 -10.46 5.90 10.64
C TYR A 151 -10.18 5.94 12.14
N SER A 152 -10.74 5.02 12.93
CA SER A 152 -10.49 4.94 14.37
C SER A 152 -9.06 4.52 14.73
N HIS A 153 -8.37 3.82 13.82
CA HIS A 153 -6.96 3.45 13.97
C HIS A 153 -5.99 4.50 13.39
N LEU A 154 -6.47 5.43 12.57
CA LEU A 154 -5.70 6.55 12.02
C LEU A 154 -5.28 7.68 12.99
N PRO A 155 -5.99 8.04 14.09
CA PRO A 155 -5.59 9.16 14.94
C PRO A 155 -4.22 8.98 15.60
N GLU A 156 -3.74 7.75 15.81
CA GLU A 156 -2.36 7.52 16.26
C GLU A 156 -1.32 7.91 15.20
N PHE A 157 -1.56 7.54 13.93
CA PHE A 157 -0.67 7.86 12.82
C PHE A 157 -0.63 9.37 12.55
N ILE A 158 -1.80 10.03 12.52
CA ILE A 158 -1.90 11.48 12.29
C ILE A 158 -1.19 12.27 13.41
N LYS A 159 -1.29 11.81 14.67
CA LYS A 159 -0.56 12.43 15.79
C LYS A 159 0.96 12.33 15.62
N GLN A 160 1.48 11.21 15.13
CA GLN A 160 2.92 11.04 14.91
C GLN A 160 3.43 11.93 13.78
N VAL A 161 2.71 11.99 12.64
CA VAL A 161 3.11 12.85 11.52
C VAL A 161 3.07 14.33 11.91
N LYS A 162 2.05 14.76 12.68
CA LYS A 162 1.97 16.15 13.16
C LYS A 162 3.05 16.49 14.19
N ALA A 163 3.52 15.51 14.97
CA ALA A 163 4.63 15.70 15.91
C ALA A 163 5.98 15.91 15.21
N VAL A 164 6.19 15.29 14.04
CA VAL A 164 7.40 15.47 13.23
C VAL A 164 7.43 16.88 12.61
N ASP A 165 6.31 17.33 12.03
CA ASP A 165 6.16 18.66 11.43
C ASP A 165 6.34 19.80 12.45
N GLN A 166 5.81 19.62 13.67
CA GLN A 166 5.92 20.61 14.74
C GLN A 166 7.36 20.71 15.30
N THR A 167 8.17 19.66 15.17
CA THR A 167 9.58 19.69 15.59
C THR A 167 10.44 20.46 14.59
N GLU A 168 10.19 20.30 13.29
CA GLU A 168 10.91 21.03 12.22
C GLU A 168 10.67 22.55 12.31
N ASN A 169 9.43 22.98 12.53
CA ASN A 169 9.05 24.39 12.64
C ASN A 169 9.65 25.10 13.89
N ILE A 170 10.00 24.35 14.94
CA ILE A 170 10.68 24.90 16.13
C ILE A 170 12.18 25.09 15.88
N ILE A 171 12.80 24.29 15.01
CA ILE A 171 14.23 24.44 14.71
C ILE A 171 14.48 25.68 13.83
N ASP A 172 13.57 25.98 12.90
CA ASP A 172 13.68 27.16 12.02
C ASP A 172 13.36 28.51 12.71
N THR A 173 12.80 28.49 13.92
CA THR A 173 12.47 29.70 14.70
C THR A 173 13.50 30.04 15.79
N VAL A 174 14.54 29.22 15.98
CA VAL A 174 15.66 29.53 16.87
C VAL A 174 16.71 30.34 16.10
N PRO A 175 16.91 31.63 16.40
CA PRO A 175 17.95 32.41 15.74
C PRO A 175 19.31 31.81 16.07
N ALA A 176 20.12 31.55 15.05
CA ALA A 176 21.52 31.19 15.20
C ALA A 176 22.20 32.28 16.04
N THR A 177 22.56 31.92 17.27
CA THR A 177 23.30 32.78 18.21
C THR A 177 24.78 32.44 18.17
#